data_AF-W9DAB0-F1
#
_entry.id   AF-W9DAB0-F1
#
_cell.length_a   1.000
_cell.length_b   1.000
_cell.length_c   1.000
_cell.angle_alpha   90.00
_cell.angle_beta   90.00
_cell.angle_gamma   90.00
#
_symmetry.space_group_name_H-M   'P 1'
#
loop_
_entity.id
_entity.type
_entity.pdbx_description
1 polymer ?
#
loop_
_entity_poly.entity_id
_entity_poly.type
_entity_poly.pdbx_seq_one_letter_code
_entity_poly.pdbx_strand_id
1 'polypeptide(L)'
;MQALRRGGRAVLHLPANFTYITSCESYRQFLASNYRVAAVIGLPRGAMISTGIRSILLVIDNTDPGETFVAQLGEDWIAQLGSEGAALRAAVSHIDGSTEKV
;
A
#
# COMPACT_ATOMS: atom_id res chain seq x y z
N MET A 1 -1.48 -2.10 -14.70
CA MET A 1 -0.05 -2.21 -14.30
C MET A 1 0.92 -2.34 -15.49
N GLN A 2 0.46 -2.49 -16.74
CA GLN A 2 1.34 -2.64 -17.93
C GLN A 2 2.33 -1.48 -18.18
N ALA A 3 2.10 -0.29 -17.63
CA ALA A 3 2.99 0.86 -17.77
C ALA A 3 4.10 0.94 -16.72
N LEU A 4 4.07 0.10 -15.69
CA LEU A 4 5.08 0.16 -14.61
C LEU A 4 6.36 -0.53 -15.08
N ARG A 5 7.45 0.23 -15.25
CA ARG A 5 8.76 -0.33 -15.58
C ARG A 5 9.22 -1.28 -14.46
N ARG A 6 10.07 -2.27 -14.77
CA ARG A 6 10.68 -3.12 -13.73
C ARG A 6 11.42 -2.24 -12.72
N GLY A 7 11.22 -2.50 -11.42
CA GLY A 7 11.72 -1.66 -10.32
C GLY A 7 10.92 -0.37 -10.09
N GLY A 8 9.88 -0.10 -10.88
CA GLY A 8 8.97 1.02 -10.63
C GLY A 8 8.00 0.72 -9.49
N ARG A 9 7.58 1.79 -8.79
CA ARG A 9 6.62 1.75 -7.68
C ARG A 9 5.34 2.48 -8.06
N ALA A 10 4.20 1.86 -7.80
CA ALA A 10 2.88 2.47 -7.88
C ALA A 10 2.28 2.62 -6.48
N VAL A 11 1.71 3.78 -6.18
CA VAL A 11 0.96 4.03 -4.95
C VAL A 11 -0.48 4.35 -5.35
N LEU A 12 -1.42 3.55 -4.86
CA LEU A 12 -2.84 3.66 -5.20
C LEU A 12 -3.64 3.99 -3.95
N HIS A 13 -4.52 4.98 -4.04
CA HIS A 13 -5.50 5.29 -3.00
C HIS A 13 -6.84 4.67 -3.38
N LEU A 14 -7.25 3.64 -2.65
CA LEU A 14 -8.43 2.83 -2.98
C LEU A 14 -9.43 2.80 -1.81
N PRO A 15 -10.72 2.55 -2.06
CA PRO A 15 -11.66 2.22 -1.00
C PRO A 15 -11.21 0.96 -0.23
N ALA A 16 -11.46 0.94 1.08
CA ALA A 16 -11.02 -0.18 1.93
C ALA A 16 -11.69 -1.52 1.59
N ASN A 17 -12.83 -1.52 0.89
CA ASN A 17 -13.48 -2.75 0.45
C ASN A 17 -12.65 -3.55 -0.56
N PHE A 18 -11.66 -2.93 -1.19
CA PHE A 18 -10.77 -3.60 -2.13
C PHE A 18 -10.08 -4.81 -1.50
N THR A 19 -9.82 -4.82 -0.19
CA THR A 19 -9.12 -5.93 0.48
C THR A 19 -9.97 -7.20 0.63
N TYR A 20 -11.30 -7.10 0.58
CA TYR A 20 -12.19 -8.24 0.87
C TYR A 20 -13.31 -8.45 -0.16
N ILE A 21 -13.60 -7.49 -1.05
CA ILE A 21 -14.71 -7.63 -2.00
C ILE A 21 -14.44 -8.76 -3.01
N THR A 22 -15.41 -9.64 -3.22
CA THR A 22 -15.30 -10.83 -4.07
C THR A 22 -14.98 -10.47 -5.53
N SER A 23 -15.58 -9.39 -6.05
CA SER A 23 -15.37 -8.94 -7.44
C SER A 23 -13.91 -8.58 -7.77
N CYS A 24 -13.07 -8.34 -6.75
CA CYS A 24 -11.66 -8.01 -6.93
C CYS A 24 -10.72 -9.15 -6.50
N GLU A 25 -11.25 -10.33 -6.14
CA GLU A 25 -10.44 -11.45 -5.64
C GLU A 25 -9.38 -11.91 -6.63
N SER A 26 -9.77 -12.20 -7.88
CA SER A 26 -8.83 -12.63 -8.92
C SER A 26 -7.77 -11.57 -9.20
N TYR A 27 -8.11 -10.28 -9.06
CA TYR A 27 -7.15 -9.20 -9.24
C TYR A 27 -6.18 -9.09 -8.05
N ARG A 28 -6.65 -9.28 -6.81
CA ARG A 28 -5.77 -9.37 -5.64
C ARG A 28 -4.79 -10.54 -5.75
N GLN A 29 -5.27 -11.71 -6.16
CA GLN A 29 -4.42 -12.88 -6.41
C GLN A 29 -3.40 -12.60 -7.52
N PHE A 30 -3.83 -12.00 -8.62
CA PHE A 30 -2.93 -11.59 -9.70
C PHE A 30 -1.82 -10.65 -9.21
N LEU A 31 -2.17 -9.62 -8.43
CA LEU A 31 -1.17 -8.71 -7.87
C LEU A 31 -0.20 -9.42 -6.93
N ALA A 32 -0.69 -10.27 -6.03
CA ALA A 32 0.14 -11.01 -5.09
C ALA A 32 1.07 -12.03 -5.76
N SER A 33 0.66 -12.61 -6.89
CA SER A 33 1.47 -13.61 -7.62
C SER A 33 2.47 -13.01 -8.60
N ASN A 34 2.21 -11.82 -9.14
CA ASN A 34 3.02 -11.24 -10.23
C ASN A 34 3.82 -9.99 -9.82
N TYR A 35 3.48 -9.38 -8.69
CA TYR A 35 4.10 -8.14 -8.22
C TYR A 35 4.39 -8.22 -6.71
N ARG A 36 5.30 -7.38 -6.23
CA ARG A 36 5.48 -7.17 -4.80
C ARG A 36 4.46 -6.17 -4.29
N VAL A 37 3.45 -6.64 -3.55
CA VAL A 37 2.60 -5.75 -2.75
C VAL A 37 3.39 -5.33 -1.51
N ALA A 38 4.08 -4.19 -1.62
CA ALA A 38 5.08 -3.78 -0.65
C ALA A 38 4.44 -3.18 0.62
N ALA A 39 3.30 -2.51 0.50
CA ALA A 39 2.56 -2.01 1.65
C ALA A 39 1.04 -1.93 1.43
N VAL A 40 0.27 -2.17 2.50
CA VAL A 40 -1.16 -1.93 2.60
C VAL A 40 -1.41 -1.13 3.87
N ILE A 41 -1.77 0.14 3.74
CA ILE A 41 -1.98 1.06 4.86
C ILE A 41 -3.44 1.47 4.91
N GLY A 42 -4.17 1.03 5.94
CA GLY A 42 -5.54 1.45 6.19
C GLY A 42 -5.63 2.87 6.73
N LEU A 43 -6.60 3.62 6.23
CA LEU A 43 -6.87 5.01 6.62
C LEU A 43 -8.28 5.13 7.24
N PRO A 44 -8.47 6.09 8.17
CA PRO A 44 -9.78 6.34 8.74
C PRO A 44 -10.74 6.95 7.71
N ARG A 45 -12.00 7.11 8.11
CA ARG A 45 -13.00 7.83 7.30
C ARG A 45 -12.56 9.28 7.10
N GLY A 46 -12.81 9.83 5.91
CA GLY A 46 -12.46 11.23 5.60
C GLY A 46 -11.01 11.43 5.14
N ALA A 47 -10.19 10.38 5.09
CA ALA A 47 -8.85 10.46 4.50
C ALA A 47 -8.87 10.54 2.97
N MET A 48 -9.97 10.12 2.33
CA MET A 48 -10.19 10.28 0.90
C MET A 48 -11.06 11.50 0.65
N ILE A 49 -10.56 12.45 -0.14
CA ILE A 49 -11.25 13.72 -0.41
C ILE A 49 -12.66 13.43 -0.93
N SER A 50 -13.63 14.18 -0.39
CA SER A 50 -15.06 14.12 -0.79
C SER A 50 -15.81 12.83 -0.44
N THR A 51 -15.22 11.85 0.27
CA THR A 51 -15.92 10.61 0.64
C THR A 51 -15.73 10.24 2.10
N GLY A 52 -16.83 9.94 2.81
CA GLY A 52 -16.82 9.50 4.21
C GLY A 52 -16.44 8.02 4.41
N ILE A 53 -15.87 7.38 3.38
CA ILE A 53 -15.53 5.96 3.40
C ILE A 53 -14.14 5.75 4.00
N ARG A 54 -13.89 4.54 4.52
CA ARG A 54 -12.53 4.10 4.84
C ARG A 54 -11.79 3.81 3.52
N SER A 55 -10.51 4.11 3.50
CA SER A 55 -9.65 3.91 2.33
C SER A 55 -8.35 3.22 2.71
N ILE A 56 -7.61 2.78 1.72
CA ILE A 56 -6.28 2.18 1.88
C ILE A 56 -5.30 2.87 0.92
N LEU A 57 -4.03 2.96 1.33
CA LEU A 57 -2.91 3.14 0.42
C LEU A 57 -2.33 1.76 0.11
N LEU A 58 -2.33 1.41 -1.17
CA LEU A 58 -1.73 0.19 -1.69
C LEU A 58 -0.47 0.55 -2.46
N VAL A 59 0.67 0.02 -2.00
CA VAL A 59 1.98 0.20 -2.64
C VAL A 59 2.37 -1.08 -3.35
N ILE A 60 2.70 -0.96 -4.63
CA ILE A 60 3.06 -2.09 -5.48
C ILE A 60 4.38 -1.78 -6.18
N ASP A 61 5.36 -2.66 -5.99
CA ASP A 61 6.63 -2.64 -6.69
C ASP A 61 6.61 -3.67 -7.83
N ASN A 62 7.13 -3.28 -9.00
CA ASN A 62 7.34 -4.19 -10.11
C ASN A 62 8.64 -4.99 -9.94
N THR A 63 8.63 -5.82 -8.90
CA THR A 63 9.69 -6.76 -8.50
C THR A 63 9.05 -8.10 -8.09
N ASP A 64 9.88 -9.09 -7.80
CA ASP A 64 9.42 -10.40 -7.34
C ASP A 64 8.58 -10.28 -6.05
N PRO A 65 7.53 -11.10 -5.88
CA PRO A 65 6.69 -11.11 -4.70
C PRO A 65 7.49 -11.28 -3.40
N GLY A 66 7.02 -10.65 -2.31
CA GLY A 66 7.71 -10.67 -1.02
C GLY A 66 6.81 -10.20 0.11
N GLU A 67 7.42 -9.89 1.26
CA GLU A 67 6.69 -9.48 2.46
C GLU A 67 5.98 -8.13 2.28
N THR A 68 4.76 -8.06 2.80
CA THR A 68 3.92 -6.86 2.77
C THR A 68 3.94 -6.15 4.11
N PHE A 69 4.24 -4.86 4.11
CA PHE A 69 4.03 -3.99 5.27
C PHE A 69 2.53 -3.72 5.45
N VAL A 70 1.96 -4.06 6.61
CA VAL A 70 0.54 -3.81 6.90
C VAL A 70 0.43 -2.88 8.08
N ALA A 71 -0.31 -1.79 7.91
CA ALA A 71 -0.60 -0.84 8.98
C ALA A 71 -2.05 -0.35 8.92
N GLN A 72 -2.59 0.07 10.06
CA GLN A 72 -3.91 0.68 10.16
C GLN A 72 -3.77 1.98 10.95
N LEU A 73 -4.01 3.11 10.29
CA LEU A 73 -3.89 4.44 10.90
C LEU A 73 -5.22 4.90 11.50
N GLY A 74 -5.11 5.69 12.57
CA GLY A 74 -6.21 6.35 13.27
C GLY A 74 -6.41 7.79 12.80
N GLU A 75 -7.07 8.61 13.62
CA GLU A 75 -7.38 10.02 13.29
C GLU A 75 -6.13 10.88 13.05
N ASP A 76 -4.99 10.49 13.63
CA ASP A 76 -3.67 11.10 13.48
C ASP A 76 -2.97 10.73 12.15
N TRP A 77 -3.68 10.10 11.21
CA TRP A 77 -3.11 9.61 9.94
C TRP A 77 -2.30 10.67 9.17
N ILE A 78 -2.71 11.95 9.22
CA ILE A 78 -1.99 13.05 8.55
C ILE A 78 -0.58 13.21 9.15
N ALA A 79 -0.47 13.19 10.48
CA ALA A 79 0.81 13.29 11.15
C ALA A 79 1.65 12.03 10.94
N GLN A 80 1.01 10.86 10.95
CA GLN A 80 1.67 9.56 10.73
C GLN A 80 2.21 9.39 9.30
N LEU A 81 1.57 10.02 8.31
CA LEU A 81 1.98 10.02 6.89
C LEU A 81 2.70 11.30 6.46
N GLY A 82 2.92 12.26 7.37
CA GLY A 82 3.78 13.41 7.13
C GLY A 82 5.21 12.97 6.82
N SER A 83 6.05 13.89 6.30
CA SER A 83 7.44 13.60 5.95
C SER A 83 8.26 12.99 7.10
N GLU A 84 7.96 13.41 8.33
CA GLU A 84 8.57 12.89 9.58
C GLU A 84 7.68 11.88 10.31
N GLY A 85 6.58 11.46 9.70
CA GLY A 85 5.60 10.57 10.30
C GLY A 85 6.16 9.18 10.57
N ALA A 86 5.78 8.58 11.71
CA ALA A 86 6.31 7.27 12.10
C ALA A 86 5.86 6.16 11.16
N ALA A 87 4.60 6.18 10.73
CA ALA A 87 4.08 5.19 9.78
C ALA A 87 4.76 5.29 8.40
N LEU A 88 4.98 6.50 7.89
CA LEU A 88 5.70 6.68 6.61
C LEU A 88 7.13 6.15 6.71
N ARG A 89 7.87 6.50 7.77
CA ARG A 89 9.24 6.02 7.98
C ARG A 89 9.31 4.49 8.12
N ALA A 90 8.37 3.89 8.86
CA ALA A 90 8.29 2.45 9.00
C ALA A 90 8.01 1.76 7.66
N ALA A 91 7.08 2.30 6.87
CA ALA A 91 6.77 1.78 5.54
C ALA A 91 7.99 1.88 4.60
N VAL A 92 8.63 3.04 4.51
CA VAL A 92 9.84 3.23 3.68
C VAL A 92 10.96 2.30 4.11
N SER A 93 11.19 2.17 5.43
CA SER A 93 12.19 1.26 5.97
C SER A 93 11.91 -0.20 5.61
N HIS A 94 10.66 -0.67 5.67
CA HIS A 94 10.29 -2.01 5.22
C HIS A 94 10.49 -2.20 3.71
N ILE A 95 10.06 -1.22 2.92
CA ILE A 95 10.04 -1.35 1.47
C ILE A 95 11.47 -1.32 0.90
N ASP A 96 12.28 -0.33 1.31
CA ASP A 96 13.60 -0.05 0.77
C ASP A 96 14.72 -0.72 1.60
N GLY A 97 14.51 -0.98 2.90
CA GLY A 97 15.45 -1.69 3.76
C GLY A 97 15.56 -3.19 3.49
N SER A 98 14.63 -3.79 2.73
CA SER A 98 14.79 -5.17 2.23
C SER A 98 15.75 -5.29 1.05
N THR A 99 16.31 -4.18 0.54
CA THR A 99 17.19 -4.19 -0.65
C THR A 99 18.64 -4.55 -0.32
N GLU A 100 19.00 -4.73 0.96
CA GLU A 100 20.27 -5.35 1.35
C GLU A 100 20.07 -6.85 1.62
N LYS A 101 20.37 -7.67 0.61
CA LYS A 101 21.05 -8.96 0.79
C LYS A 101 21.69 -9.40 -0.53
N VAL A 102 23.03 -9.40 -0.48
CA VAL A 102 24.00 -9.96 -1.43
C VAL A 102 23.75 -11.44 -1.66
#